data_AF-A0A1C6RPA7-F1
#
_entry.id   AF-A0A1C6RPA7-F1
#
_cell.length_a   1.000
_cell.length_b   1.000
_cell.length_c   1.000
_cell.angle_alpha   90.00
_cell.angle_beta   90.00
_cell.angle_gamma   90.00
#
_symmetry.space_group_name_H-M   'P 1'
#
loop_
_entity.id
_entity.type
_entity.pdbx_description
1 polymer ?
#
loop_
_entity_poly.entity_id
_entity_poly.type
_entity_poly.pdbx_seq_one_letter_code
_entity_poly.pdbx_strand_id
1 'polypeptide(L)'
;MRTPSRLAAALVLACVVAVANGSVAAAQPAASEVGSAGTVLTVGAAGSDQCSVDVTARKGAWVCPDAASSSRPKNWTGKTAEQAAPMSGVCSALGCYYYYDSTMAYFDGAGQYGYGGTKLGDVYLYVEDYFSGGSSTSKRFQFESTRGIRTINASGERLYFSSAHPEGYPVSGGGTFKTWGVHGPYAAGTLVTAFGSTGYTAYEGSVAWAGIAHQFQWTDPSSAYPGTWYMWWKSPKFQRQSSGQYTVSNPPAMGSSWYGSGWNQ
;
A
#
# COMPACT_ATOMS: atom_id res chain seq x y z
N MET A 1 11.42 -7.48 -73.57
CA MET A 1 10.60 -6.34 -74.04
C MET A 1 10.76 -5.22 -73.03
N ARG A 2 11.43 -4.14 -73.42
CA ARG A 2 11.59 -2.90 -72.64
C ARG A 2 10.65 -1.86 -73.26
N THR A 3 9.89 -1.17 -72.43
CA THR A 3 9.24 0.10 -72.79
C THR A 3 9.36 1.07 -71.61
N PRO A 4 9.66 2.36 -71.86
CA PRO A 4 10.08 3.31 -70.82
C PRO A 4 9.05 4.45 -70.57
N SER A 5 9.33 5.25 -69.53
CA SER A 5 8.94 6.68 -69.38
C SER A 5 7.45 6.96 -69.09
N ARG A 6 7.06 7.87 -68.17
CA ARG A 6 7.47 9.27 -68.06
C ARG A 6 7.23 9.84 -66.65
N LEU A 7 8.13 10.75 -66.27
CA LEU A 7 7.94 11.81 -65.27
C LEU A 7 6.73 12.69 -65.60
N ALA A 8 6.02 13.16 -64.57
CA ALA A 8 5.44 14.50 -64.55
C ALA A 8 5.39 14.99 -63.09
N ALA A 9 6.23 15.99 -62.81
CA ALA A 9 6.20 16.77 -61.59
C ALA A 9 5.03 17.76 -61.66
N ALA A 10 4.31 17.92 -60.55
CA ALA A 10 3.44 19.08 -60.33
C ALA A 10 3.75 19.64 -58.94
N LEU A 11 4.52 20.72 -58.97
CA LEU A 11 4.77 21.64 -57.87
C LEU A 11 3.47 22.43 -57.63
N VAL A 12 2.88 22.35 -56.44
CA VAL A 12 1.87 23.33 -55.99
C VAL A 12 2.32 23.92 -54.67
N LEU A 13 2.40 25.24 -54.73
CA LEU A 13 2.92 26.17 -53.75
C LEU A 13 1.85 26.49 -52.68
N ALA A 14 2.31 26.51 -51.43
CA ALA A 14 1.88 27.28 -50.26
C ALA A 14 0.39 27.64 -50.04
N CYS A 15 -0.08 27.29 -48.83
CA CYS A 15 -0.74 28.26 -47.94
C CYS A 15 -0.52 27.82 -46.49
N VAL A 16 0.35 28.55 -45.78
CA VAL A 16 0.51 28.47 -44.32
C VAL A 16 -0.67 29.22 -43.72
N VAL A 17 -1.59 28.50 -43.07
CA VAL A 17 -2.55 29.11 -42.14
C VAL A 17 -2.08 28.76 -40.73
N ALA A 18 -1.41 29.71 -40.09
CA ALA A 18 -1.14 29.67 -38.67
C ALA A 18 -2.46 29.97 -37.93
N VAL A 19 -3.15 28.91 -37.51
CA VAL A 19 -4.26 29.05 -36.54
C VAL A 19 -3.65 29.04 -35.15
N ALA A 20 -3.47 30.22 -34.58
CA ALA A 20 -3.19 30.41 -33.16
C ALA A 20 -4.44 30.01 -32.36
N ASN A 21 -4.57 28.73 -32.02
CA ASN A 21 -5.52 28.29 -31.01
C ASN A 21 -4.88 28.47 -29.64
N GLY A 22 -5.17 29.62 -29.03
CA GLY A 22 -4.97 29.83 -27.60
C GLY A 22 -5.80 28.80 -26.83
N SER A 23 -5.13 27.81 -26.25
CA SER A 23 -5.72 26.96 -25.23
C SER A 23 -5.90 27.81 -23.96
N VAL A 24 -7.10 28.36 -23.80
CA VAL A 24 -7.56 28.90 -22.53
C VAL A 24 -7.51 27.76 -21.53
N ALA A 25 -6.61 27.86 -20.55
CA ALA A 25 -6.58 26.98 -19.39
C ALA A 25 -7.93 27.15 -18.66
N ALA A 26 -8.81 26.17 -18.82
CA ALA A 26 -9.99 26.05 -17.97
C ALA A 26 -9.50 25.65 -16.58
N ALA A 27 -9.39 26.63 -15.68
CA ALA A 27 -9.27 26.38 -14.25
C ALA A 27 -10.50 25.56 -13.81
N GLN A 28 -10.29 24.28 -13.55
CA GLN A 28 -11.33 23.39 -13.07
C GLN A 28 -11.59 23.71 -11.59
N PRO A 29 -12.85 23.94 -11.17
CA PRO A 29 -13.15 24.42 -9.83
C PRO A 29 -12.80 23.35 -8.78
N ALA A 30 -12.24 23.82 -7.66
CA ALA A 30 -12.08 23.03 -6.46
C ALA A 30 -13.45 22.53 -5.99
N ALA A 31 -13.71 21.24 -6.15
CA ALA A 31 -14.86 20.60 -5.54
C ALA A 31 -14.51 20.24 -4.09
N SER A 32 -14.86 21.14 -3.17
CA SER A 32 -15.19 20.75 -1.80
C SER A 32 -16.49 19.95 -1.85
N GLU A 33 -16.47 18.69 -1.44
CA GLU A 33 -17.68 17.99 -1.03
C GLU A 33 -17.57 17.56 0.43
N VAL A 34 -18.43 18.20 1.21
CA VAL A 34 -18.78 17.87 2.58
C VAL A 34 -19.89 16.82 2.54
N GLY A 35 -19.64 15.68 3.17
CA GLY A 35 -20.65 14.90 3.90
C GLY A 35 -21.45 13.84 3.13
N SER A 36 -21.21 12.58 3.48
CA SER A 36 -22.31 11.65 3.81
C SER A 36 -21.78 10.56 4.74
N ALA A 37 -22.37 10.48 5.93
CA ALA A 37 -22.07 9.49 6.95
C ALA A 37 -22.61 8.11 6.52
N GLY A 38 -21.88 7.43 5.64
CA GLY A 38 -21.86 5.98 5.61
C GLY A 38 -21.05 5.51 6.82
N THR A 39 -21.53 4.52 7.56
CA THR A 39 -20.80 3.92 8.68
C THR A 39 -19.48 3.35 8.16
N VAL A 40 -18.45 4.19 8.14
CA VAL A 40 -17.07 3.77 7.97
C VAL A 40 -16.85 2.79 9.10
N LEU A 41 -16.40 1.59 8.79
CA LEU A 41 -15.61 0.80 9.74
C LEU A 41 -14.30 1.56 9.97
N THR A 42 -14.40 2.77 10.53
CA THR A 42 -13.37 3.33 11.38
C THR A 42 -13.42 2.44 12.60
N VAL A 43 -12.68 1.33 12.54
CA VAL A 43 -12.06 0.83 13.76
C VAL A 43 -11.26 2.04 14.24
N GLY A 44 -11.85 2.81 15.17
CA GLY A 44 -11.17 3.91 15.83
C GLY A 44 -9.95 3.28 16.46
N ALA A 45 -8.81 3.42 15.79
CA ALA A 45 -7.61 2.73 16.17
C ALA A 45 -7.12 3.39 17.45
N ALA A 46 -7.33 2.73 18.59
CA ALA A 46 -6.96 3.31 19.88
C ALA A 46 -5.47 3.71 19.84
N GLY A 47 -5.18 4.95 20.21
CA GLY A 47 -3.83 5.49 20.20
C GLY A 47 -3.37 6.16 18.91
N SER A 48 -4.15 6.13 17.83
CA SER A 48 -3.84 6.88 16.59
C SER A 48 -4.04 8.39 16.75
N ASP A 49 -4.97 8.79 17.62
CA ASP A 49 -5.22 10.16 18.05
C ASP A 49 -4.01 10.79 18.78
N GLN A 50 -3.10 9.96 19.29
CA GLN A 50 -1.89 10.41 19.98
C GLN A 50 -0.78 10.88 19.02
N CYS A 51 -0.96 10.70 17.71
CA CYS A 51 0.12 10.97 16.75
C CYS A 51 0.32 12.45 16.44
N SER A 52 -0.66 13.29 16.70
CA SER A 52 -0.51 14.75 16.70
C SER A 52 -0.02 15.31 18.03
N VAL A 53 0.14 14.47 19.05
CA VAL A 53 0.62 14.86 20.39
C VAL A 53 2.12 14.55 20.50
N ASP A 54 2.86 15.47 21.12
CA ASP A 54 4.28 15.25 21.44
C ASP A 54 4.47 13.97 22.24
N VAL A 55 5.51 13.20 21.90
CA VAL A 55 5.76 11.87 22.47
C VAL A 55 5.73 11.88 24.00
N THR A 56 6.33 12.89 24.64
CA THR A 56 6.40 13.01 26.11
C THR A 56 5.05 13.31 26.77
N ALA A 57 4.07 13.80 26.02
CA ALA A 57 2.74 14.16 26.50
C ALA A 57 1.66 13.12 26.17
N ARG A 58 1.97 12.14 25.31
CA ARG A 58 1.05 11.07 24.92
C ARG A 58 0.51 10.29 26.11
N LYS A 59 -0.68 9.73 25.94
CA LYS A 59 -1.39 8.91 26.93
C LYS A 59 -1.72 7.55 26.34
N GLY A 60 -1.77 6.53 27.18
CA GLY A 60 -2.10 5.16 26.77
C GLY A 60 -1.15 4.58 25.73
N ALA A 61 -1.48 3.42 25.17
CA ALA A 61 -0.72 2.83 24.07
C ALA A 61 -0.95 3.60 22.76
N TRP A 62 0.09 3.73 21.95
CA TRP A 62 0.01 4.42 20.66
C TRP A 62 0.90 3.77 19.59
N VAL A 63 0.50 3.92 18.33
CA VAL A 63 1.29 3.59 17.14
C VAL A 63 1.14 4.73 16.16
N CYS A 64 2.26 5.37 15.82
CA CYS A 64 2.28 6.51 14.95
C CYS A 64 3.09 6.24 13.69
N PRO A 65 2.51 6.48 12.50
CA PRO A 65 3.24 6.39 11.25
C PRO A 65 4.49 7.28 11.25
N ASP A 66 5.59 6.79 10.69
CA ASP A 66 6.85 7.52 10.55
C ASP A 66 7.54 7.12 9.24
N ALA A 67 6.92 7.50 8.12
CA ALA A 67 7.51 7.31 6.80
C ALA A 67 8.85 8.06 6.61
N ALA A 68 9.20 8.98 7.52
CA ALA A 68 10.43 9.76 7.46
C ALA A 68 11.63 9.07 8.13
N SER A 69 11.48 7.85 8.65
CA SER A 69 12.63 7.09 9.18
C SER A 69 13.65 6.84 8.06
N SER A 70 14.64 7.73 7.98
CA SER A 70 15.61 7.84 6.89
C SER A 70 16.70 6.79 6.94
N SER A 71 16.76 5.97 7.99
CA SER A 71 17.71 4.88 8.12
C SER A 71 16.98 3.57 8.36
N ARG A 72 16.71 2.85 7.26
CA ARG A 72 16.30 1.44 7.35
C ARG A 72 17.33 0.67 8.16
N PRO A 73 16.92 -0.33 8.97
CA PRO A 73 17.86 -1.12 9.73
C PRO A 73 18.87 -1.85 8.83
N LYS A 74 20.05 -2.15 9.38
CA LYS A 74 21.14 -2.82 8.63
C LYS A 74 20.72 -4.16 8.02
N ASN A 75 19.82 -4.88 8.66
CA ASN A 75 19.35 -6.20 8.23
C ASN A 75 18.18 -6.12 7.24
N TRP A 76 17.70 -4.93 6.91
CA TRP A 76 16.58 -4.72 6.00
C TRP A 76 16.94 -5.20 4.59
N THR A 77 16.08 -6.04 4.01
CA THR A 77 16.27 -6.60 2.65
C THR A 77 15.12 -6.28 1.71
N GLY A 78 14.20 -5.41 2.13
CA GLY A 78 13.14 -4.89 1.28
C GLY A 78 13.71 -4.06 0.13
N LYS A 79 12.96 -3.99 -0.99
CA LYS A 79 13.32 -3.13 -2.10
C LYS A 79 13.22 -1.65 -1.70
N THR A 80 14.16 -0.83 -2.18
CA THR A 80 14.16 0.62 -1.97
C THR A 80 13.43 1.36 -3.09
N ALA A 81 13.00 2.59 -2.85
CA ALA A 81 12.35 3.45 -3.85
C ALA A 81 13.14 3.56 -5.18
N GLU A 82 14.47 3.48 -5.11
CA GLU A 82 15.37 3.52 -6.27
C GLU A 82 15.18 2.32 -7.21
N GLN A 83 14.62 1.23 -6.72
CA GLN A 83 14.32 0.00 -7.47
C GLN A 83 12.90 -0.02 -8.01
N ALA A 84 12.09 1.03 -7.80
CA ALA A 84 10.77 1.17 -8.41
C ALA A 84 10.89 1.42 -9.92
N ALA A 85 9.83 1.10 -10.66
CA ALA A 85 9.65 1.64 -12.01
C ALA A 85 9.75 3.18 -11.95
N PRO A 86 10.22 3.84 -13.02
CA PRO A 86 10.44 5.29 -13.03
C PRO A 86 9.16 6.05 -12.61
N MET A 87 9.13 6.45 -11.33
CA MET A 87 8.17 7.36 -10.69
C MET A 87 6.70 6.96 -10.67
N SER A 88 6.35 5.72 -10.29
CA SER A 88 4.95 5.43 -9.93
C SER A 88 4.85 4.78 -8.56
N GLY A 89 4.12 5.43 -7.67
CA GLY A 89 3.82 4.95 -6.33
C GLY A 89 2.77 5.81 -5.62
N VAL A 90 2.22 5.32 -4.52
CA VAL A 90 1.27 6.07 -3.68
C VAL A 90 1.76 6.03 -2.24
N CYS A 91 1.96 7.21 -1.66
CA CYS A 91 2.47 7.36 -0.30
C CYS A 91 1.37 7.76 0.68
N SER A 92 1.50 7.27 1.91
CA SER A 92 0.80 7.70 3.11
C SER A 92 1.80 8.10 4.19
N ALA A 93 1.30 8.55 5.33
CA ALA A 93 2.11 8.72 6.52
C ALA A 93 2.79 7.41 6.99
N LEU A 94 2.23 6.23 6.64
CA LEU A 94 2.76 4.93 7.02
C LEU A 94 3.92 4.46 6.14
N GLY A 95 3.97 4.92 4.89
CA GLY A 95 4.91 4.44 3.91
C GLY A 95 4.38 4.59 2.49
N CYS A 96 5.13 4.03 1.54
CA CYS A 96 4.80 4.13 0.13
C CYS A 96 4.59 2.75 -0.48
N TYR A 97 3.58 2.66 -1.34
CA TYR A 97 3.50 1.63 -2.36
C TYR A 97 4.28 2.08 -3.58
N TYR A 98 5.18 1.25 -4.05
CA TYR A 98 5.95 1.44 -5.27
C TYR A 98 5.52 0.40 -6.29
N TYR A 99 5.36 0.81 -7.55
CA TYR A 99 5.13 -0.11 -8.65
C TYR A 99 6.46 -0.49 -9.28
N TYR A 100 6.66 -1.79 -9.47
CA TYR A 100 7.82 -2.30 -10.16
C TYR A 100 7.51 -2.53 -11.64
N ASP A 101 6.33 -3.06 -11.95
CA ASP A 101 5.78 -3.17 -13.29
C ASP A 101 4.24 -3.35 -13.20
N SER A 102 3.58 -3.70 -14.30
CA SER A 102 2.13 -3.91 -14.32
C SER A 102 1.66 -5.12 -13.50
N THR A 103 2.57 -6.01 -13.10
CA THR A 103 2.33 -7.28 -12.40
C THR A 103 2.95 -7.34 -11.00
N MET A 104 3.70 -6.32 -10.60
CA MET A 104 4.35 -6.27 -9.29
C MET A 104 4.30 -4.88 -8.66
N ALA A 105 3.90 -4.85 -7.39
CA ALA A 105 4.03 -3.69 -6.52
C ALA A 105 4.67 -4.11 -5.19
N TYR A 106 5.18 -3.16 -4.41
CA TYR A 106 5.61 -3.43 -3.04
C TYR A 106 5.32 -2.25 -2.13
N PHE A 107 4.98 -2.54 -0.89
CA PHE A 107 4.86 -1.57 0.19
C PHE A 107 6.14 -1.54 1.00
N ASP A 108 6.62 -0.35 1.31
CA ASP A 108 7.69 -0.12 2.26
C ASP A 108 7.28 1.00 3.23
N GLY A 109 7.21 0.66 4.51
CA GLY A 109 6.64 1.53 5.53
C GLY A 109 7.34 1.43 6.87
N ALA A 110 7.06 2.40 7.74
CA ALA A 110 7.65 2.49 9.06
C ALA A 110 6.74 3.26 10.02
N GLY A 111 6.99 3.08 11.30
CA GLY A 111 6.40 3.91 12.34
C GLY A 111 7.00 3.67 13.70
N GLN A 112 6.49 4.40 14.67
CA GLN A 112 6.95 4.38 16.05
C GLN A 112 5.81 3.90 16.93
N TYR A 113 6.11 3.16 17.99
CA TYR A 113 5.10 2.74 18.95
C TYR A 113 5.55 3.01 20.38
N GLY A 114 4.57 3.15 21.26
CA GLY A 114 4.85 3.45 22.65
C GLY A 114 3.66 3.32 23.58
N TYR A 115 3.90 3.77 24.82
CA TYR A 115 2.92 3.78 25.89
C TYR A 115 3.14 5.02 26.77
N GLY A 116 2.11 5.85 26.92
CA GLY A 116 2.18 7.13 27.60
C GLY A 116 3.27 8.02 26.97
N GLY A 117 4.00 8.73 27.83
CA GLY A 117 5.12 9.59 27.46
C GLY A 117 6.37 8.86 26.91
N THR A 118 6.30 7.54 26.74
CA THR A 118 7.46 6.68 26.47
C THR A 118 7.37 6.05 25.09
N LYS A 119 8.35 6.38 24.23
CA LYS A 119 8.60 5.62 22.99
C LYS A 119 9.22 4.27 23.34
N LEU A 120 8.63 3.20 22.84
CA LEU A 120 9.13 1.84 23.02
C LEU A 120 10.10 1.46 21.91
N GLY A 121 9.71 1.68 20.66
CA GLY A 121 10.56 1.36 19.52
C GLY A 121 10.04 1.91 18.20
N ASP A 122 10.84 1.67 17.17
CA ASP A 122 10.52 1.89 15.77
C ASP A 122 10.28 0.54 15.11
N VAL A 123 9.33 0.48 14.19
CA VAL A 123 8.99 -0.69 13.40
C VAL A 123 9.10 -0.39 11.91
N TYR A 124 9.52 -1.40 11.16
CA TYR A 124 9.71 -1.35 9.71
C TYR A 124 8.97 -2.51 9.07
N LEU A 125 8.21 -2.22 8.02
CA LEU A 125 7.26 -3.13 7.39
C LEU A 125 7.47 -3.17 5.88
N TYR A 126 7.46 -4.37 5.31
CA TYR A 126 7.58 -4.57 3.87
C TYR A 126 6.70 -5.72 3.39
N VAL A 127 6.06 -5.52 2.24
CA VAL A 127 5.32 -6.56 1.52
C VAL A 127 5.49 -6.34 0.02
N GLU A 128 5.75 -7.39 -0.75
CA GLU A 128 5.58 -7.33 -2.21
C GLU A 128 4.28 -8.04 -2.59
N ASP A 129 3.63 -7.53 -3.63
CA ASP A 129 2.44 -8.08 -4.23
C ASP A 129 2.72 -8.41 -5.69
N TYR A 130 2.54 -9.68 -6.04
CA TYR A 130 2.65 -10.20 -7.39
C TYR A 130 1.27 -10.53 -7.93
N PHE A 131 1.00 -10.16 -9.17
CA PHE A 131 -0.25 -10.40 -9.88
C PHE A 131 0.01 -11.35 -11.04
N SER A 132 -0.69 -12.48 -11.07
CA SER A 132 -0.53 -13.48 -12.13
C SER A 132 -1.84 -14.18 -12.40
N GLY A 133 -2.30 -14.13 -13.66
CA GLY A 133 -3.62 -14.62 -14.02
C GLY A 133 -4.71 -14.00 -13.15
N GLY A 134 -5.61 -14.83 -12.63
CA GLY A 134 -6.67 -14.45 -11.69
C GLY A 134 -6.24 -14.40 -10.22
N SER A 135 -4.94 -14.45 -9.92
CA SER A 135 -4.40 -14.52 -8.56
C SER A 135 -3.57 -13.29 -8.18
N SER A 136 -3.46 -13.06 -6.87
CA SER A 136 -2.30 -12.36 -6.29
C SER A 136 -1.55 -13.24 -5.32
N THR A 137 -0.25 -12.98 -5.21
CA THR A 137 0.61 -13.50 -4.16
C THR A 137 1.30 -12.37 -3.44
N SER A 138 1.07 -12.22 -2.14
CA SER A 138 1.82 -11.31 -1.28
C SER A 138 3.01 -12.04 -0.64
N LYS A 139 4.22 -11.57 -0.91
CA LYS A 139 5.50 -12.00 -0.33
C LYS A 139 6.59 -11.02 -0.74
N ARG A 140 7.65 -10.80 0.03
CA ARG A 140 7.90 -11.30 1.39
C ARG A 140 7.24 -10.37 2.39
N PHE A 141 6.63 -10.90 3.44
CA PHE A 141 6.18 -10.09 4.58
C PHE A 141 7.34 -9.92 5.54
N GLN A 142 7.91 -8.72 5.63
CA GLN A 142 9.04 -8.47 6.52
C GLN A 142 8.67 -7.46 7.60
N PHE A 143 9.13 -7.76 8.81
CA PHE A 143 8.97 -6.95 10.00
C PHE A 143 10.33 -6.82 10.68
N GLU A 144 10.69 -5.63 11.12
CA GLU A 144 11.82 -5.42 12.02
C GLU A 144 11.46 -4.36 13.06
N SER A 145 11.97 -4.50 14.29
CA SER A 145 11.78 -3.54 15.37
C SER A 145 13.11 -3.17 16.02
N THR A 146 13.28 -1.91 16.41
CA THR A 146 14.44 -1.45 17.21
C THR A 146 14.36 -1.91 18.67
N ARG A 147 13.26 -2.55 19.05
CA ARG A 147 13.05 -3.16 20.37
C ARG A 147 12.67 -4.62 20.22
N GLY A 148 13.04 -5.42 21.23
CA GLY A 148 12.62 -6.82 21.28
C GLY A 148 11.10 -6.96 21.33
N ILE A 149 10.59 -8.00 20.68
CA ILE A 149 9.14 -8.26 20.49
C ILE A 149 8.86 -9.74 20.72
N ARG A 150 7.63 -10.10 21.12
CA ARG A 150 7.28 -11.49 21.46
C ARG A 150 6.52 -12.18 20.34
N THR A 151 5.38 -11.65 19.96
CA THR A 151 4.58 -12.19 18.86
C THR A 151 4.60 -11.22 17.69
N ILE A 152 4.68 -11.74 16.47
CA ILE A 152 4.29 -11.01 15.26
C ILE A 152 3.26 -11.83 14.51
N ASN A 153 2.12 -11.23 14.22
CA ASN A 153 1.17 -11.76 13.27
C ASN A 153 1.18 -10.88 12.02
N ALA A 154 1.36 -11.49 10.87
CA ALA A 154 1.08 -10.84 9.60
C ALA A 154 -0.23 -11.41 9.04
N SER A 155 -1.05 -10.56 8.45
CA SER A 155 -2.33 -10.95 7.87
C SER A 155 -2.51 -10.36 6.48
N GLY A 156 -3.21 -11.10 5.61
CA GLY A 156 -3.59 -10.68 4.26
C GLY A 156 -5.05 -11.02 3.97
N GLU A 157 -5.78 -10.10 3.34
CA GLU A 157 -7.14 -10.33 2.83
C GLU A 157 -7.31 -9.68 1.46
N ARG A 158 -7.85 -10.43 0.48
CA ARG A 158 -8.19 -9.88 -0.84
C ARG A 158 -9.46 -9.05 -0.74
N LEU A 159 -9.48 -7.89 -1.39
CA LEU A 159 -10.64 -7.00 -1.47
C LEU A 159 -11.19 -6.97 -2.89
N TYR A 160 -12.50 -6.78 -3.03
CA TYR A 160 -13.11 -6.27 -4.26
C TYR A 160 -13.59 -4.83 -4.05
N PHE A 161 -13.57 -4.04 -5.12
CA PHE A 161 -14.08 -2.67 -5.12
C PHE A 161 -15.29 -2.55 -6.04
N SER A 162 -16.32 -1.86 -5.56
CA SER A 162 -17.51 -1.52 -6.33
C SER A 162 -18.01 -0.13 -5.92
N SER A 163 -19.05 0.36 -6.58
CA SER A 163 -19.71 1.60 -6.15
C SER A 163 -20.35 1.49 -4.77
N ALA A 164 -20.78 0.29 -4.35
CA ALA A 164 -21.34 0.04 -3.03
C ALA A 164 -20.25 -0.13 -1.94
N HIS A 165 -19.05 -0.56 -2.35
CA HIS A 165 -17.89 -0.76 -1.47
C HIS A 165 -16.66 -0.03 -2.02
N PRO A 166 -16.66 1.31 -2.07
CA PRO A 166 -15.52 2.09 -2.54
C PRO A 166 -14.28 1.94 -1.64
N GLU A 167 -14.48 1.60 -0.37
CA GLU A 167 -13.46 1.25 0.62
C GLU A 167 -12.79 -0.09 0.36
N GLY A 168 -13.44 -0.97 -0.41
CA GLY A 168 -13.03 -2.34 -0.64
C GLY A 168 -13.66 -3.29 0.38
N TYR A 169 -14.30 -4.34 -0.11
CA TYR A 169 -14.94 -5.35 0.72
C TYR A 169 -14.21 -6.69 0.59
N PRO A 170 -14.03 -7.46 1.69
CA PRO A 170 -13.37 -8.76 1.65
C PRO A 170 -14.02 -9.71 0.64
N VAL A 171 -13.23 -10.29 -0.27
CA VAL A 171 -13.78 -11.24 -1.26
C VAL A 171 -14.31 -12.50 -0.58
N SER A 172 -13.76 -12.87 0.57
CA SER A 172 -14.23 -13.99 1.40
C SER A 172 -15.59 -13.76 2.08
N GLY A 173 -16.30 -12.66 1.79
CA GLY A 173 -17.58 -12.35 2.45
C GLY A 173 -17.41 -11.84 3.89
N GLY A 174 -16.21 -11.36 4.25
CA GLY A 174 -15.88 -10.79 5.56
C GLY A 174 -15.15 -11.75 6.51
N GLY A 175 -14.80 -12.95 6.05
CA GLY A 175 -14.57 -14.08 6.93
C GLY A 175 -13.12 -14.49 7.22
N THR A 176 -12.09 -14.13 6.45
CA THR A 176 -10.77 -14.72 6.74
C THR A 176 -9.57 -13.96 6.21
N PHE A 177 -9.15 -12.91 6.94
CA PHE A 177 -7.73 -12.56 6.98
C PHE A 177 -6.95 -13.85 7.19
N LYS A 178 -6.15 -14.25 6.19
CA LYS A 178 -5.18 -15.32 6.41
C LYS A 178 -4.12 -14.71 7.30
N THR A 179 -3.98 -15.27 8.51
CA THR A 179 -3.04 -14.80 9.51
C THR A 179 -1.94 -15.83 9.67
N TRP A 180 -0.70 -15.36 9.64
CA TRP A 180 0.47 -16.14 9.95
C TRP A 180 1.16 -15.54 11.17
N GLY A 181 1.10 -16.28 12.27
CA GLY A 181 1.80 -15.95 13.50
C GLY A 181 3.20 -16.55 13.51
N VAL A 182 4.18 -15.75 13.89
CA VAL A 182 5.51 -16.22 14.27
C VAL A 182 5.73 -15.81 15.72
N HIS A 183 6.09 -16.80 16.54
CA HIS A 183 6.25 -16.63 17.98
C HIS A 183 7.73 -16.68 18.34
N GLY A 184 8.19 -15.61 18.98
CA GLY A 184 9.52 -15.47 19.54
C GLY A 184 9.47 -15.16 21.04
N PRO A 185 10.65 -15.00 21.63
CA PRO A 185 11.15 -13.64 21.70
C PRO A 185 12.09 -13.37 20.53
N TYR A 186 11.87 -12.26 19.82
CA TYR A 186 12.83 -11.72 18.87
C TYR A 186 13.60 -10.58 19.54
N ALA A 187 14.92 -10.61 19.42
CA ALA A 187 15.77 -9.51 19.85
C ALA A 187 15.51 -8.25 19.00
N ALA A 188 15.95 -7.10 19.51
CA ALA A 188 15.99 -5.87 18.73
C ALA A 188 16.83 -6.06 17.46
N GLY A 189 16.35 -5.51 16.33
CA GLY A 189 17.02 -5.61 15.03
C GLY A 189 16.91 -6.97 14.35
N THR A 190 16.11 -7.89 14.87
CA THR A 190 15.84 -9.16 14.19
C THR A 190 14.86 -8.93 13.05
N LEU A 191 15.31 -9.18 11.81
CA LEU A 191 14.43 -9.25 10.65
C LEU A 191 13.57 -10.51 10.73
N VAL A 192 12.26 -10.32 10.79
CA VAL A 192 11.28 -11.40 10.82
C VAL A 192 10.56 -11.47 9.49
N THR A 193 10.62 -12.63 8.84
CA THR A 193 9.86 -12.90 7.62
C THR A 193 8.61 -13.72 7.97
N ALA A 194 7.45 -13.09 7.95
CA ALA A 194 6.17 -13.77 8.10
C ALA A 194 5.74 -14.41 6.76
N PHE A 195 4.91 -15.46 6.79
CA PHE A 195 4.44 -16.26 5.64
C PHE A 195 5.48 -17.13 4.89
N GLY A 196 6.71 -17.28 5.39
CA GLY A 196 7.72 -18.12 4.75
C GLY A 196 8.00 -17.73 3.30
N SER A 197 8.57 -18.65 2.51
CA SER A 197 8.93 -18.38 1.10
C SER A 197 7.74 -18.39 0.12
N THR A 198 6.63 -19.03 0.50
CA THR A 198 5.45 -19.20 -0.37
C THR A 198 4.54 -17.98 -0.37
N GLY A 199 4.48 -17.22 0.72
CA GLY A 199 3.61 -16.05 0.84
C GLY A 199 2.14 -16.38 1.03
N TYR A 200 1.31 -15.36 0.95
CA TYR A 200 -0.16 -15.45 0.91
C TYR A 200 -0.63 -15.40 -0.54
N THR A 201 -1.28 -16.46 -1.04
CA THR A 201 -1.88 -16.47 -2.38
C THR A 201 -3.39 -16.56 -2.30
N ALA A 202 -4.08 -15.72 -3.08
CA ALA A 202 -5.53 -15.75 -3.23
C ALA A 202 -5.90 -15.73 -4.72
N TYR A 203 -6.87 -16.58 -5.10
CA TYR A 203 -7.38 -16.70 -6.47
C TYR A 203 -8.83 -16.23 -6.51
N GLU A 204 -9.10 -15.18 -7.28
CA GLU A 204 -10.46 -14.62 -7.42
C GLU A 204 -10.64 -14.10 -8.85
N GLY A 205 -10.81 -15.02 -9.78
CA GLY A 205 -10.84 -14.77 -11.22
C GLY A 205 -12.11 -14.05 -11.72
N SER A 206 -13.03 -13.65 -10.85
CA SER A 206 -14.29 -12.99 -11.23
C SER A 206 -14.34 -11.50 -10.87
N VAL A 207 -13.42 -11.02 -10.04
CA VAL A 207 -13.45 -9.63 -9.55
C VAL A 207 -12.85 -8.68 -10.60
N ALA A 208 -13.58 -7.63 -10.97
CA ALA A 208 -13.12 -6.66 -11.97
C ALA A 208 -12.05 -5.71 -11.41
N TRP A 209 -12.28 -5.21 -10.20
CA TRP A 209 -11.37 -4.31 -9.47
C TRP A 209 -11.10 -4.89 -8.10
N ALA A 210 -9.85 -5.21 -7.82
CA ALA A 210 -9.47 -5.86 -6.59
C ALA A 210 -8.31 -5.14 -5.89
N GLY A 211 -8.09 -5.49 -4.62
CA GLY A 211 -7.06 -4.97 -3.73
C GLY A 211 -6.62 -6.04 -2.75
N ILE A 212 -5.66 -5.70 -1.89
CA ILE A 212 -5.23 -6.56 -0.79
C ILE A 212 -5.10 -5.70 0.45
N ALA A 213 -5.75 -6.07 1.54
CA ALA A 213 -5.47 -5.53 2.87
C ALA A 213 -4.35 -6.36 3.51
N HIS A 214 -3.33 -5.68 4.02
CA HIS A 214 -2.26 -6.27 4.82
C HIS A 214 -2.31 -5.69 6.23
N GLN A 215 -1.92 -6.49 7.20
CA GLN A 215 -1.80 -6.05 8.58
C GLN A 215 -0.61 -6.73 9.24
N PHE A 216 0.16 -5.97 10.01
CA PHE A 216 1.05 -6.51 11.03
C PHE A 216 0.50 -6.19 12.41
N GLN A 217 0.59 -7.16 13.30
CA GLN A 217 0.34 -7.01 14.72
C GLN A 217 1.54 -7.53 15.49
N TRP A 218 1.93 -6.85 16.58
CA TRP A 218 3.01 -7.31 17.43
C TRP A 218 2.77 -7.01 18.90
N THR A 219 3.50 -7.74 19.76
CA THR A 219 3.47 -7.53 21.21
C THR A 219 4.87 -7.25 21.75
N ASP A 220 4.96 -6.33 22.71
CA ASP A 220 6.18 -6.08 23.49
C ASP A 220 6.34 -7.21 24.53
N PRO A 221 7.57 -7.69 24.79
CA PRO A 221 7.80 -8.72 25.80
C PRO A 221 7.63 -8.20 27.23
N SER A 222 7.65 -6.88 27.45
CA SER A 222 7.46 -6.29 28.77
C SER A 222 6.03 -6.46 29.26
N SER A 223 5.87 -6.99 30.47
CA SER A 223 4.57 -7.01 31.16
C SER A 223 4.07 -5.62 31.53
N ALA A 224 4.92 -4.59 31.50
CA ALA A 224 4.54 -3.20 31.79
C ALA A 224 3.70 -2.58 30.67
N TYR A 225 3.71 -3.16 29.47
CA TYR A 225 3.00 -2.65 28.30
C TYR A 225 2.13 -3.77 27.70
N PRO A 226 0.99 -4.09 28.34
CA PRO A 226 0.10 -5.13 27.84
C PRO A 226 -0.56 -4.72 26.52
N GLY A 227 -0.93 -5.72 25.73
CA GLY A 227 -1.71 -5.57 24.50
C GLY A 227 -0.90 -5.75 23.23
N THR A 228 -1.54 -5.41 22.12
CA THR A 228 -1.08 -5.68 20.76
C THR A 228 -1.14 -4.41 19.94
N TRP A 229 0.01 -3.97 19.43
CA TRP A 229 0.11 -2.86 18.49
C TRP A 229 -0.09 -3.38 17.08
N TYR A 230 -0.63 -2.55 16.19
CA TYR A 230 -0.84 -2.93 14.81
C TYR A 230 -0.65 -1.77 13.84
N MET A 231 -0.36 -2.15 12.59
CA MET A 231 -0.42 -1.30 11.41
C MET A 231 -1.07 -2.10 10.29
N TRP A 232 -1.96 -1.47 9.53
CA TRP A 232 -2.57 -2.07 8.35
C TRP A 232 -2.58 -1.08 7.20
N TRP A 233 -2.64 -1.63 6.00
CA TRP A 233 -2.78 -0.86 4.77
C TRP A 233 -3.48 -1.68 3.70
N LYS A 234 -4.00 -1.01 2.68
CA LYS A 234 -4.56 -1.60 1.47
C LYS A 234 -3.61 -1.31 0.34
N SER A 235 -3.39 -2.30 -0.51
CA SER A 235 -2.68 -2.13 -1.75
C SER A 235 -3.48 -1.25 -2.73
N PRO A 236 -2.80 -0.72 -3.75
CA PRO A 236 -3.47 -0.09 -4.86
C PRO A 236 -4.43 -1.05 -5.56
N LYS A 237 -5.48 -0.48 -6.14
CA LYS A 237 -6.42 -1.21 -6.98
C LYS A 237 -5.66 -1.84 -8.16
N PHE A 238 -6.04 -3.05 -8.49
CA PHE A 238 -5.63 -3.73 -9.72
C PHE A 238 -6.88 -4.21 -10.48
N GLN A 239 -6.80 -4.10 -11.80
CA GLN A 239 -7.90 -4.37 -12.72
C GLN A 239 -7.70 -5.71 -13.41
N ARG A 240 -8.78 -6.48 -13.51
CA ARG A 240 -8.81 -7.69 -14.34
C ARG A 240 -8.97 -7.30 -15.81
N GLN A 241 -8.00 -7.69 -16.62
CA GLN A 241 -8.01 -7.52 -18.06
C GLN A 241 -8.94 -8.54 -18.73
N SER A 242 -9.30 -8.30 -20.01
CA SER A 242 -10.12 -9.22 -20.80
C SER A 242 -9.48 -10.62 -20.95
N SER A 243 -8.15 -10.70 -20.90
CA SER A 243 -7.36 -11.95 -20.85
C SER A 243 -7.51 -12.72 -19.53
N GLY A 244 -8.15 -12.13 -18.52
CA GLY A 244 -8.29 -12.66 -17.18
C GLY A 244 -7.09 -12.39 -16.26
N GLN A 245 -6.05 -11.72 -16.76
CA GLN A 245 -4.89 -11.31 -15.97
C GLN A 245 -5.18 -10.03 -15.17
N TYR A 246 -4.70 -9.97 -13.94
CA TYR A 246 -4.69 -8.72 -13.18
C TYR A 246 -3.48 -7.86 -13.54
N THR A 247 -3.73 -6.55 -13.69
CA THR A 247 -2.68 -5.55 -13.76
C THR A 247 -2.95 -4.45 -12.76
N VAL A 248 -1.89 -3.86 -12.22
CA VAL A 248 -1.97 -2.62 -11.45
C VAL A 248 -2.69 -1.53 -12.24
N SER A 249 -3.53 -0.73 -11.57
CA SER A 249 -4.21 0.41 -12.19
C SER A 249 -3.23 1.51 -12.56
N ASN A 250 -3.42 2.12 -13.74
CA ASN A 250 -2.66 3.30 -14.18
C ASN A 250 -3.64 4.41 -14.64
N PRO A 251 -3.70 5.58 -13.97
CA PRO A 251 -2.93 5.94 -12.78
C PRO A 251 -3.27 5.07 -11.56
N PRO A 252 -2.32 4.96 -10.62
CA PRO A 252 -2.54 4.40 -9.29
C PRO A 252 -3.82 4.88 -8.61
N ALA A 253 -4.66 3.96 -8.15
CA ALA A 253 -5.87 4.28 -7.40
C ALA A 253 -5.94 3.47 -6.10
N MET A 254 -6.23 4.13 -4.99
CA MET A 254 -6.41 3.46 -3.68
C MET A 254 -7.88 3.28 -3.36
N GLY A 255 -8.20 2.37 -2.43
CA GLY A 255 -9.47 2.41 -1.71
C GLY A 255 -9.54 3.63 -0.78
N SER A 256 -10.74 4.03 -0.36
CA SER A 256 -10.86 4.96 0.77
C SER A 256 -10.34 4.31 2.06
N SER A 257 -9.84 5.14 2.99
CA SER A 257 -9.21 4.70 4.25
C SER A 257 -8.28 3.52 4.00
N TRP A 258 -7.18 3.76 3.30
CA TRP A 258 -6.29 2.69 2.84
C TRP A 258 -5.14 2.39 3.79
N TYR A 259 -5.05 3.05 4.94
CA TYR A 259 -4.08 2.70 5.97
C TYR A 259 -4.60 3.06 7.36
N GLY A 260 -4.00 2.46 8.37
CA GLY A 260 -4.25 2.78 9.77
C GLY A 260 -3.25 2.10 10.70
N SER A 261 -3.21 2.57 11.93
CA SER A 261 -2.34 2.03 12.98
C SER A 261 -2.98 2.25 14.33
N GLY A 262 -2.71 1.38 15.30
CA GLY A 262 -3.23 1.56 16.66
C GLY A 262 -2.89 0.39 17.57
N TRP A 263 -3.69 0.26 18.62
CA TRP A 263 -3.48 -0.73 19.66
C TRP A 263 -4.79 -1.42 20.05
N ASN A 264 -4.68 -2.69 20.44
CA ASN A 264 -5.76 -3.53 20.95
C ASN A 264 -5.33 -4.15 22.29
N GLN A 265 -6.27 -4.29 23.23
CA GLN A 265 -6.03 -4.99 24.51
C GLN A 265 -6.13 -6.51 24.34
#